data_AF-A0A953N130-F1
#
_entry.id   AF-A0A953N130-F1
#
_cell.length_a   1.000
_cell.length_b   1.000
_cell.length_c   1.000
_cell.angle_alpha   90.00
_cell.angle_beta   90.00
_cell.angle_gamma   90.00
#
_symmetry.space_group_name_H-M   'P 1'
#
loop_
_entity.id
_entity.type
_entity.pdbx_description
1 polymer ?
#
loop_
_entity_poly.entity_id
_entity_poly.type
_entity_poly.pdbx_seq_one_letter_code
_entity_poly.pdbx_strand_id
1 'polypeptide(L)'
;MKLKLLCLLFVLGCVFSPAVAQQPTVTENSDDALKEAVEKLIEEEYIRIPKKDFDAIVEHQISERVNKKFNNLLYLLGAIIALLSTFSIIQANRAKNALREHIDTRINNDTAKAMTDIKNDYIKSIDPKMESLKLELKNEDIHIRNSIDAIKNDVNQKLLSIEQQNEQTKRQVSRAEAYLTNVEIQELSNKVAQKTYTDEDIERGLQIIKDIESSNTNLFQIPIVISHLSVILYNKRRDSQLIELISEYEKKYTLKGNVYVNGALIALETFHNYASSRDKRDIALEFLEKSLLATEGYGIALAVKLEIYMIDHIRAINDAKRKEAILQAEGIIHDILTSGSELPAYETINRLAIDFKQSSYTNYVDQLYILFSEKMDQMLVRANKYCKDHKIKPYSVSEITTKST
;
A
#
# COMPACT_ATOMS: atom_id res chain seq x y z
N MET A 1 -24.04 5.15 40.52
CA MET A 1 -25.32 5.34 39.78
C MET A 1 -25.36 4.34 38.64
N LYS A 2 -26.52 3.82 38.24
CA LYS A 2 -26.66 2.77 37.19
C LYS A 2 -26.29 3.33 35.81
N LEU A 3 -25.59 2.57 34.94
CA LEU A 3 -26.17 1.96 33.72
C LEU A 3 -25.18 0.97 33.04
N LYS A 4 -25.70 0.13 32.13
CA LYS A 4 -25.04 -0.96 31.40
C LYS A 4 -24.34 -0.46 30.11
N LEU A 5 -23.47 -1.30 29.51
CA LEU A 5 -23.68 -1.99 28.20
C LEU A 5 -22.39 -2.13 27.36
N LEU A 6 -22.33 -3.16 26.49
CA LEU A 6 -21.26 -3.56 25.54
C LEU A 6 -19.93 -4.01 26.22
N CYS A 7 -19.36 -5.19 25.99
CA CYS A 7 -19.39 -6.12 24.85
C CYS A 7 -18.92 -5.53 23.52
N LEU A 8 -17.60 -5.46 23.32
CA LEU A 8 -17.02 -5.93 22.05
C LEU A 8 -15.68 -6.61 22.34
N LEU A 9 -15.45 -7.78 21.72
CA LEU A 9 -14.27 -8.59 22.00
C LEU A 9 -12.99 -8.01 21.42
N PHE A 10 -11.94 -8.10 22.24
CA PHE A 10 -10.56 -8.34 21.83
C PHE A 10 -10.49 -9.29 20.63
N VAL A 11 -10.01 -8.81 19.48
CA VAL A 11 -9.57 -9.65 18.37
C VAL A 11 -8.16 -9.21 17.98
N LEU A 12 -7.16 -9.95 18.47
CA LEU A 12 -5.85 -10.23 17.86
C LEU A 12 -4.92 -10.80 18.94
N GLY A 13 -4.26 -11.93 18.66
CA GLY A 13 -3.13 -12.37 19.49
C GLY A 13 -2.84 -13.87 19.59
N CYS A 14 -2.44 -14.49 18.47
CA CYS A 14 -1.47 -15.62 18.45
C CYS A 14 -1.92 -16.97 19.09
N VAL A 15 -1.37 -18.16 18.82
CA VAL A 15 -0.17 -18.62 18.09
C VAL A 15 -0.49 -19.93 17.31
N PHE A 16 0.21 -20.15 16.19
CA PHE A 16 0.54 -21.42 15.49
C PHE A 16 0.43 -22.72 16.34
N SER A 17 -0.19 -23.81 15.87
CA SER A 17 0.30 -24.81 14.87
C SER A 17 1.55 -25.59 15.32
N PRO A 18 1.57 -26.93 15.15
CA PRO A 18 2.02 -27.48 13.86
C PRO A 18 1.17 -28.63 13.29
N ALA A 19 1.58 -29.13 12.11
CA ALA A 19 0.86 -30.08 11.27
C ALA A 19 1.06 -31.56 11.66
N VAL A 20 0.27 -32.46 11.06
CA VAL A 20 0.73 -33.49 10.11
C VAL A 20 -0.50 -34.13 9.42
N ALA A 21 -0.33 -34.59 8.18
CA ALA A 21 -1.37 -35.23 7.38
C ALA A 21 -1.14 -36.74 7.20
N GLN A 22 -2.16 -37.41 6.65
CA GLN A 22 -2.14 -38.74 6.02
C GLN A 22 -2.15 -40.01 6.92
N GLN A 23 -3.37 -40.55 7.04
CA GLN A 23 -3.74 -41.89 6.51
C GLN A 23 -3.28 -43.14 7.32
N PRO A 24 -3.80 -44.35 7.02
CA PRO A 24 -4.95 -44.86 7.76
C PRO A 24 -4.69 -46.22 8.43
N THR A 25 -5.54 -46.62 9.39
CA THR A 25 -6.00 -48.02 9.46
C THR A 25 -7.31 -48.14 10.25
N VAL A 26 -8.26 -48.83 9.64
CA VAL A 26 -9.34 -49.53 10.35
C VAL A 26 -8.74 -50.75 11.03
N THR A 27 -8.98 -50.90 12.33
CA THR A 27 -9.40 -52.19 12.91
C THR A 27 -10.18 -51.97 14.21
N GLU A 28 -11.33 -52.66 14.30
CA GLU A 28 -12.07 -53.04 15.50
C GLU A 28 -12.89 -51.97 16.28
N ASN A 29 -14.21 -52.23 16.30
CA ASN A 29 -15.18 -51.98 17.37
C ASN A 29 -15.57 -50.53 17.75
N SER A 30 -16.59 -49.97 17.07
CA SER A 30 -17.43 -48.91 17.66
C SER A 30 -18.88 -48.75 17.15
N ASP A 31 -19.40 -49.64 16.29
CA ASP A 31 -20.72 -49.44 15.63
C ASP A 31 -21.92 -49.46 16.61
N ASP A 32 -21.81 -50.11 17.77
CA ASP A 32 -22.90 -50.13 18.76
C ASP A 32 -23.04 -48.79 19.52
N ALA A 33 -21.94 -48.07 19.76
CA ALA A 33 -21.94 -46.87 20.61
C ALA A 33 -22.56 -45.63 19.94
N LEU A 34 -22.47 -45.53 18.61
CA LEU A 34 -23.02 -44.40 17.84
C LEU A 34 -24.51 -44.58 17.52
N LYS A 35 -24.99 -45.83 17.57
CA LYS A 35 -26.40 -46.19 17.41
C LYS A 35 -27.20 -45.85 18.67
N GLU A 36 -26.70 -46.25 19.83
CA GLU A 36 -27.34 -45.98 21.13
C GLU A 36 -27.43 -44.47 21.46
N ALA A 37 -26.47 -43.66 20.99
CA ALA A 37 -26.47 -42.22 21.20
C ALA A 37 -27.48 -41.44 20.33
N VAL A 38 -27.89 -41.98 19.18
CA VAL A 38 -28.90 -41.36 18.30
C VAL A 38 -30.32 -41.79 18.70
N GLU A 39 -30.49 -43.01 19.19
CA GLU A 39 -31.79 -43.51 19.68
C GLU A 39 -32.24 -42.78 20.97
N LYS A 40 -31.30 -42.38 21.85
CA LYS A 40 -31.59 -41.70 23.14
C LYS A 40 -31.95 -40.21 23.09
N LEU A 41 -32.10 -39.59 21.91
CA LEU A 41 -32.32 -38.14 21.77
C LEU A 41 -33.57 -37.74 20.96
N ILE A 42 -34.41 -38.71 20.57
CA ILE A 42 -35.62 -38.48 19.76
C ILE A 42 -36.89 -39.04 20.44
N GLU A 43 -36.76 -39.81 21.53
CA GLU A 43 -37.88 -40.25 22.37
C GLU A 43 -38.04 -39.35 23.62
N GLU A 44 -39.28 -38.89 23.84
CA GLU A 44 -39.76 -37.89 24.82
C GLU A 44 -39.09 -36.48 24.74
N GLU A 45 -39.78 -35.40 24.35
CA GLU A 45 -41.20 -35.25 23.97
C GLU A 45 -41.46 -33.98 23.13
N TYR A 46 -42.29 -34.09 22.09
CA TYR A 46 -43.18 -33.01 21.63
C TYR A 46 -44.37 -33.60 20.85
N ILE A 47 -45.57 -33.32 21.37
CA ILE A 47 -46.80 -34.07 21.12
C ILE A 47 -47.19 -34.09 19.62
N ARG A 48 -46.90 -35.21 18.95
CA ARG A 48 -47.43 -35.51 17.62
C ARG A 48 -48.76 -36.26 17.73
N ILE A 49 -49.75 -35.75 17.00
CA ILE A 49 -51.04 -36.41 16.75
C ILE A 49 -50.79 -37.88 16.35
N PRO A 50 -51.46 -38.87 16.98
CA PRO A 50 -51.12 -40.28 16.82
C PRO A 50 -51.37 -40.75 15.38
N LYS A 51 -50.26 -40.99 14.64
CA LYS A 51 -50.30 -41.50 13.25
C LYS A 51 -51.02 -42.84 13.09
N LYS A 52 -51.17 -43.61 14.18
CA LYS A 52 -51.81 -44.92 14.18
C LYS A 52 -53.29 -44.88 13.75
N ASP A 53 -53.94 -43.74 13.89
CA ASP A 53 -55.32 -43.54 13.42
C ASP A 53 -55.40 -42.97 11.99
N PHE A 54 -54.35 -42.30 11.48
CA PHE A 54 -54.37 -41.76 10.11
C PHE A 54 -54.11 -42.85 9.07
N ASP A 55 -53.08 -43.67 9.26
CA ASP A 55 -52.78 -44.77 8.34
C ASP A 55 -53.87 -45.85 8.40
N ALA A 56 -54.45 -46.13 9.58
CA ALA A 56 -55.60 -47.03 9.71
C ALA A 56 -56.87 -46.50 9.03
N ILE A 57 -57.17 -45.20 9.11
CA ILE A 57 -58.33 -44.61 8.41
C ILE A 57 -58.09 -44.55 6.90
N VAL A 58 -56.87 -44.24 6.45
CA VAL A 58 -56.51 -44.22 5.02
C VAL A 58 -56.53 -45.64 4.45
N GLU A 59 -55.94 -46.62 5.12
CA GLU A 59 -55.91 -48.02 4.66
C GLU A 59 -57.30 -48.66 4.71
N HIS A 60 -58.14 -48.39 5.72
CA HIS A 60 -59.52 -48.90 5.76
C HIS A 60 -60.43 -48.21 4.72
N GLN A 61 -60.30 -46.90 4.51
CA GLN A 61 -61.14 -46.19 3.52
C GLN A 61 -60.68 -46.44 2.07
N ILE A 62 -59.38 -46.61 1.81
CA ILE A 62 -58.88 -47.01 0.49
C ILE A 62 -59.17 -48.50 0.25
N SER A 63 -58.93 -49.40 1.21
CA SER A 63 -59.26 -50.82 1.07
C SER A 63 -60.75 -51.03 0.77
N GLU A 64 -61.67 -50.47 1.56
CA GLU A 64 -63.11 -50.65 1.29
C GLU A 64 -63.57 -50.03 -0.03
N ARG A 65 -63.11 -48.82 -0.39
CA ARG A 65 -63.56 -48.17 -1.64
C ARG A 65 -62.90 -48.74 -2.89
N VAL A 66 -61.65 -49.21 -2.80
CA VAL A 66 -60.95 -49.85 -3.91
C VAL A 66 -61.38 -51.31 -4.04
N ASN A 67 -61.38 -52.14 -3.00
CA ASN A 67 -61.87 -53.53 -3.12
C ASN A 67 -63.33 -53.59 -3.54
N LYS A 68 -64.23 -52.70 -3.07
CA LYS A 68 -65.64 -52.75 -3.50
C LYS A 68 -65.83 -52.33 -4.96
N LYS A 69 -64.99 -51.43 -5.50
CA LYS A 69 -64.98 -51.12 -6.94
C LYS A 69 -64.28 -52.20 -7.77
N PHE A 70 -63.16 -52.76 -7.29
CA PHE A 70 -62.37 -53.75 -8.00
C PHE A 70 -63.05 -55.12 -8.02
N ASN A 71 -63.68 -55.54 -6.91
CA ASN A 71 -64.54 -56.72 -6.88
C ASN A 71 -65.82 -56.52 -7.70
N ASN A 72 -66.46 -55.34 -7.70
CA ASN A 72 -67.56 -55.10 -8.64
C ASN A 72 -67.09 -55.18 -10.10
N LEU A 73 -65.87 -54.72 -10.42
CA LEU A 73 -65.29 -54.88 -11.75
C LEU A 73 -65.03 -56.35 -12.08
N LEU A 74 -64.48 -57.13 -11.15
CA LEU A 74 -64.23 -58.58 -11.29
C LEU A 74 -65.52 -59.41 -11.36
N TYR A 75 -66.56 -59.07 -10.60
CA TYR A 75 -67.88 -59.71 -10.69
C TYR A 75 -68.59 -59.34 -11.99
N LEU A 76 -68.48 -58.10 -12.47
CA LEU A 76 -69.02 -57.69 -13.76
C LEU A 76 -68.28 -58.36 -14.91
N LEU A 77 -66.94 -58.43 -14.86
CA LEU A 77 -66.10 -59.14 -15.83
C LEU A 77 -66.39 -60.65 -15.79
N GLY A 78 -66.54 -61.23 -14.61
CA GLY A 78 -66.90 -62.64 -14.42
C GLY A 78 -68.31 -62.97 -14.91
N ALA A 79 -69.29 -62.08 -14.70
CA ALA A 79 -70.64 -62.21 -15.24
C ALA A 79 -70.66 -62.07 -16.78
N ILE A 80 -69.87 -61.15 -17.34
CA ILE A 80 -69.65 -61.03 -18.79
C ILE A 80 -69.01 -62.31 -19.35
N ILE A 81 -67.98 -62.85 -18.69
CA ILE A 81 -67.33 -64.10 -19.10
C ILE A 81 -68.29 -65.30 -18.97
N ALA A 82 -69.16 -65.34 -17.96
CA ALA A 82 -70.18 -66.39 -17.78
C ALA A 82 -71.34 -66.29 -18.80
N LEU A 83 -71.73 -65.08 -19.21
CA LEU A 83 -72.69 -64.85 -20.29
C LEU A 83 -72.09 -65.20 -21.66
N LEU A 84 -70.79 -64.96 -21.87
CA LEU A 84 -70.09 -65.32 -23.10
C LEU A 84 -69.76 -66.82 -23.18
N SER A 85 -69.52 -67.49 -22.05
CA SER A 85 -69.25 -68.94 -22.03
C SER A 85 -70.51 -69.79 -22.24
N THR A 86 -71.69 -69.30 -21.82
CA THR A 86 -72.98 -70.00 -22.02
C THR A 86 -73.56 -69.84 -23.43
N PHE A 87 -73.12 -68.85 -24.22
CA PHE A 87 -73.53 -68.69 -25.62
C PHE A 87 -72.60 -69.37 -26.65
N SER A 88 -71.52 -70.02 -26.20
CA SER A 88 -70.45 -70.50 -27.09
C SER A 88 -70.60 -71.96 -27.56
N ILE A 89 -71.55 -72.75 -27.05
CA ILE A 89 -71.78 -74.14 -27.49
C ILE A 89 -73.28 -74.50 -27.50
N ILE A 90 -73.99 -74.17 -28.61
CA ILE A 90 -74.85 -75.05 -29.42
C ILE A 90 -75.65 -74.19 -30.45
N GLN A 91 -75.74 -74.69 -31.69
CA GLN A 91 -76.42 -74.11 -32.88
C GLN A 91 -75.78 -72.86 -33.53
N ALA A 92 -74.74 -73.14 -34.32
CA ALA A 92 -74.11 -72.21 -35.24
C ALA A 92 -74.90 -71.99 -36.57
N ASN A 93 -74.42 -71.02 -37.36
CA ASN A 93 -74.55 -70.89 -38.83
C ASN A 93 -75.75 -70.15 -39.48
N ARG A 94 -76.59 -69.37 -38.77
CA ARG A 94 -77.53 -68.43 -39.47
C ARG A 94 -77.58 -66.96 -39.02
N ALA A 95 -77.13 -66.59 -37.82
CA ALA A 95 -77.14 -65.19 -37.37
C ALA A 95 -75.88 -64.36 -37.71
N LYS A 96 -74.82 -65.00 -38.21
CA LYS A 96 -73.44 -64.45 -38.26
C LYS A 96 -73.25 -63.26 -39.23
N ASN A 97 -74.14 -63.09 -40.20
CA ASN A 97 -74.03 -62.03 -41.21
C ASN A 97 -74.89 -60.79 -40.87
N ALA A 98 -76.09 -60.97 -40.30
CA ALA A 98 -76.95 -59.85 -39.91
C ALA A 98 -76.46 -59.10 -38.65
N LEU A 99 -75.80 -59.79 -37.71
CA LEU A 99 -75.23 -59.14 -36.53
C LEU A 99 -74.02 -58.28 -36.86
N ARG A 100 -73.21 -58.67 -37.85
CA ARG A 100 -71.91 -58.05 -38.16
C ARG A 100 -72.09 -56.60 -38.63
N GLU A 101 -73.04 -56.37 -39.54
CA GLU A 101 -73.36 -55.06 -40.09
C GLU A 101 -73.94 -54.08 -39.04
N HIS A 102 -74.75 -54.58 -38.10
CA HIS A 102 -75.30 -53.76 -37.01
C HIS A 102 -74.31 -53.53 -35.85
N ILE A 103 -73.40 -54.46 -35.61
CA ILE A 103 -72.37 -54.32 -34.57
C ILE A 103 -71.23 -53.43 -35.05
N ASP A 104 -70.73 -53.60 -36.28
CA ASP A 104 -69.64 -52.78 -36.81
C ASP A 104 -70.06 -51.30 -36.98
N THR A 105 -71.34 -51.02 -37.25
CA THR A 105 -71.84 -49.62 -37.34
C THR A 105 -72.14 -48.97 -35.99
N ARG A 106 -72.61 -49.71 -34.97
CA ARG A 106 -72.81 -49.15 -33.61
C ARG A 106 -71.53 -49.08 -32.80
N ILE A 107 -70.70 -50.13 -32.79
CA ILE A 107 -69.44 -50.11 -32.04
C ILE A 107 -68.51 -49.03 -32.60
N ASN A 108 -68.36 -48.87 -33.93
CA ASN A 108 -67.54 -47.77 -34.46
C ASN A 108 -68.13 -46.39 -34.11
N ASN A 109 -69.46 -46.17 -34.20
CA ASN A 109 -70.03 -44.86 -33.88
C ASN A 109 -69.98 -44.52 -32.38
N ASP A 110 -70.30 -45.47 -31.50
CA ASP A 110 -70.35 -45.22 -30.06
C ASP A 110 -68.94 -45.19 -29.43
N THR A 111 -68.00 -46.01 -29.92
CA THR A 111 -66.58 -45.87 -29.52
C THR A 111 -65.94 -44.63 -30.13
N ALA A 112 -66.22 -44.29 -31.40
CA ALA A 112 -65.74 -43.02 -31.96
C ALA A 112 -66.31 -41.81 -31.22
N LYS A 113 -67.59 -41.83 -30.83
CA LYS A 113 -68.17 -40.79 -29.96
C LYS A 113 -67.45 -40.73 -28.62
N ALA A 114 -67.35 -41.85 -27.88
CA ALA A 114 -66.66 -41.85 -26.59
C ALA A 114 -65.19 -41.39 -26.70
N MET A 115 -64.47 -41.80 -27.74
CA MET A 115 -63.10 -41.37 -28.02
C MET A 115 -63.03 -39.89 -28.40
N THR A 116 -64.03 -39.37 -29.13
CA THR A 116 -64.15 -37.96 -29.50
C THR A 116 -64.56 -37.09 -28.33
N ASP A 117 -65.42 -37.57 -27.44
CA ASP A 117 -65.84 -36.88 -26.21
C ASP A 117 -64.70 -36.84 -25.20
N ILE A 118 -63.98 -37.96 -24.99
CA ILE A 118 -62.74 -37.99 -24.18
C ILE A 118 -61.68 -37.06 -24.79
N LYS A 119 -61.50 -37.05 -26.11
CA LYS A 119 -60.59 -36.13 -26.81
C LYS A 119 -61.03 -34.67 -26.67
N ASN A 120 -62.33 -34.39 -26.74
CA ASN A 120 -62.89 -33.06 -26.59
C ASN A 120 -62.77 -32.56 -25.14
N ASP A 121 -62.97 -33.41 -24.14
CA ASP A 121 -62.73 -33.08 -22.74
C ASP A 121 -61.24 -32.90 -22.44
N TYR A 122 -60.35 -33.70 -23.05
CA TYR A 122 -58.91 -33.48 -22.99
C TYR A 122 -58.54 -32.11 -23.57
N ILE A 123 -58.98 -31.80 -24.79
CA ILE A 123 -58.75 -30.51 -25.46
C ILE A 123 -59.38 -29.34 -24.68
N LYS A 124 -60.52 -29.53 -24.01
CA LYS A 124 -61.17 -28.48 -23.21
C LYS A 124 -60.56 -28.28 -21.82
N SER A 125 -59.95 -29.30 -21.22
CA SER A 125 -59.54 -29.27 -19.81
C SER A 125 -58.03 -29.32 -19.57
N ILE A 126 -57.25 -29.82 -20.53
CA ILE A 126 -55.79 -30.02 -20.42
C ILE A 126 -55.03 -29.06 -21.32
N ASP A 127 -55.41 -28.88 -22.61
CA ASP A 127 -54.70 -27.95 -23.50
C ASP A 127 -54.67 -26.49 -22.96
N PRO A 128 -55.77 -25.92 -22.40
CA PRO A 128 -55.73 -24.55 -21.85
C PRO A 128 -54.83 -24.44 -20.63
N LYS A 129 -54.71 -25.51 -19.83
CA LYS A 129 -53.79 -25.57 -18.68
C LYS A 129 -52.34 -25.72 -19.13
N MET A 130 -52.10 -26.45 -20.22
CA MET A 130 -50.78 -26.60 -20.81
C MET A 130 -50.28 -25.27 -21.39
N GLU A 131 -51.14 -24.52 -22.08
CA GLU A 131 -50.82 -23.18 -22.58
C GLU A 131 -50.69 -22.15 -21.45
N SER A 132 -51.51 -22.21 -20.39
CA SER A 132 -51.33 -21.32 -19.23
C SER A 132 -49.99 -21.58 -18.54
N LEU A 133 -49.60 -22.86 -18.35
CA LEU A 133 -48.29 -23.24 -17.79
C LEU A 133 -47.12 -22.76 -18.66
N LYS A 134 -47.20 -22.89 -20.00
CA LYS A 134 -46.19 -22.34 -20.91
C LYS A 134 -46.09 -20.81 -20.80
N LEU A 135 -47.22 -20.13 -20.64
CA LEU A 135 -47.25 -18.67 -20.52
C LEU A 135 -46.67 -18.21 -19.18
N GLU A 136 -47.00 -18.88 -18.08
CA GLU A 136 -46.39 -18.66 -16.76
C GLU A 136 -44.88 -18.88 -16.80
N LEU A 137 -44.40 -20.03 -17.30
CA LEU A 137 -42.97 -20.33 -17.46
C LEU A 137 -42.23 -19.27 -18.30
N LYS A 138 -42.86 -18.78 -19.37
CA LYS A 138 -42.29 -17.71 -20.21
C LYS A 138 -42.23 -16.37 -19.48
N ASN A 139 -43.24 -16.05 -18.67
CA ASN A 139 -43.27 -14.84 -17.86
C ASN A 139 -42.25 -14.90 -16.71
N GLU A 140 -42.06 -16.06 -16.08
CA GLU A 140 -41.01 -16.29 -15.08
C GLU A 140 -39.62 -16.17 -15.69
N ASP A 141 -39.34 -16.77 -16.86
CA ASP A 141 -38.05 -16.62 -17.56
C ASP A 141 -37.75 -15.15 -17.92
N ILE A 142 -38.75 -14.38 -18.34
CA ILE A 142 -38.62 -12.93 -18.54
C ILE A 142 -38.31 -12.22 -17.21
N HIS A 143 -39.01 -12.57 -16.12
CA HIS A 143 -38.78 -11.95 -14.81
C HIS A 143 -37.40 -12.28 -14.25
N ILE A 144 -36.93 -13.52 -14.41
CA ILE A 144 -35.59 -13.98 -14.03
C ILE A 144 -34.53 -13.20 -14.82
N ARG A 145 -34.66 -13.07 -16.15
CA ARG A 145 -33.71 -12.29 -16.96
C ARG A 145 -33.65 -10.82 -16.55
N ASN A 146 -34.80 -10.18 -16.38
CA ASN A 146 -34.87 -8.79 -15.91
C ASN A 146 -34.21 -8.63 -14.52
N SER A 147 -34.36 -9.62 -13.64
CA SER A 147 -33.73 -9.63 -12.32
C SER A 147 -32.21 -9.84 -12.41
N ILE A 148 -31.75 -10.73 -13.29
CA ILE A 148 -30.32 -10.96 -13.56
C ILE A 148 -29.67 -9.69 -14.13
N ASP A 149 -30.31 -9.02 -15.08
CA ASP A 149 -29.79 -7.78 -15.66
C ASP A 149 -29.80 -6.62 -14.64
N ALA A 150 -30.82 -6.54 -13.78
CA ALA A 150 -30.83 -5.58 -12.68
C ALA A 150 -29.69 -5.84 -11.67
N ILE A 151 -29.47 -7.09 -11.26
CA ILE A 151 -28.36 -7.49 -10.39
C ILE A 151 -27.01 -7.19 -11.06
N LYS A 152 -26.85 -7.51 -12.34
CA LYS A 152 -25.62 -7.25 -13.10
C LYS A 152 -25.30 -5.76 -13.18
N ASN A 153 -26.31 -4.92 -13.39
CA ASN A 153 -26.15 -3.47 -13.41
C ASN A 153 -25.80 -2.92 -12.02
N ASP A 154 -26.46 -3.37 -10.95
CA ASP A 154 -26.13 -2.99 -9.57
C ASP A 154 -24.70 -3.41 -9.17
N VAL A 155 -24.29 -4.63 -9.51
CA VAL A 155 -22.92 -5.13 -9.30
C VAL A 155 -21.90 -4.28 -10.06
N ASN A 156 -22.15 -3.95 -11.32
CA ASN A 156 -21.26 -3.10 -12.12
C ASN A 156 -21.15 -1.67 -11.55
N GLN A 157 -22.26 -1.07 -11.10
CA GLN A 157 -22.24 0.26 -10.47
C GLN A 157 -21.48 0.24 -9.13
N LYS A 158 -21.65 -0.82 -8.32
CA LYS A 158 -20.88 -1.02 -7.08
C LYS A 158 -19.39 -1.23 -7.37
N LEU A 159 -19.03 -2.00 -8.40
CA LEU A 159 -17.64 -2.20 -8.81
C LEU A 159 -16.99 -0.86 -9.17
N LEU A 160 -17.62 -0.06 -10.05
CA LEU A 160 -17.13 1.26 -10.44
C LEU A 160 -16.99 2.21 -9.25
N SER A 161 -17.94 2.17 -8.30
CA SER A 161 -17.85 2.95 -7.06
C SER A 161 -16.67 2.51 -6.18
N ILE A 162 -16.40 1.20 -6.08
CA ILE A 162 -15.26 0.66 -5.33
C ILE A 162 -13.93 1.04 -5.99
N GLU A 163 -13.84 0.95 -7.32
CA GLU A 163 -12.65 1.37 -8.08
C GLU A 163 -12.35 2.87 -7.87
N GLN A 164 -13.38 3.72 -7.96
CA GLN A 164 -13.25 5.16 -7.69
C GLN A 164 -12.83 5.44 -6.24
N GLN A 165 -13.39 4.75 -5.25
CA GLN A 165 -13.01 4.89 -3.84
C GLN A 165 -11.58 4.40 -3.59
N ASN A 166 -11.16 3.31 -4.21
CA ASN A 166 -9.78 2.79 -4.12
C ASN A 166 -8.78 3.79 -4.70
N GLU A 167 -9.07 4.40 -5.87
CA GLU A 167 -8.22 5.43 -6.46
C GLU A 167 -8.20 6.73 -5.63
N GLN A 168 -9.31 7.12 -5.01
CA GLN A 168 -9.34 8.23 -4.05
C GLN A 168 -8.50 7.91 -2.81
N THR A 169 -8.59 6.70 -2.28
CA THR A 169 -7.83 6.24 -1.10
C THR A 169 -6.34 6.22 -1.39
N LYS A 170 -5.90 5.65 -2.52
CA LYS A 170 -4.49 5.70 -2.96
C LYS A 170 -3.95 7.13 -3.02
N ARG A 171 -4.73 8.07 -3.59
CA ARG A 171 -4.36 9.49 -3.65
C ARG A 171 -4.32 10.16 -2.28
N GLN A 172 -5.18 9.77 -1.34
CA GLN A 172 -5.17 10.28 0.03
C GLN A 172 -3.96 9.75 0.82
N VAL A 173 -3.67 8.46 0.72
CA VAL A 173 -2.49 7.81 1.33
C VAL A 173 -1.20 8.46 0.81
N SER A 174 -1.03 8.57 -0.50
CA SER A 174 0.17 9.21 -1.09
C SER A 174 0.35 10.68 -0.67
N ARG A 175 -0.74 11.44 -0.49
CA ARG A 175 -0.67 12.80 0.08
C ARG A 175 -0.30 12.80 1.56
N ALA A 176 -0.80 11.83 2.34
CA ALA A 176 -0.48 11.71 3.75
C ALA A 176 0.98 11.31 3.97
N GLU A 177 1.50 10.36 3.18
CA GLU A 177 2.92 9.98 3.14
C GLU A 177 3.80 11.19 2.84
N ALA A 178 3.54 11.90 1.72
CA ALA A 178 4.28 13.10 1.37
C ALA A 178 4.19 14.20 2.44
N TYR A 179 3.04 14.38 3.10
CA TYR A 179 2.89 15.31 4.21
C TYR A 179 3.74 14.90 5.43
N LEU A 180 3.70 13.63 5.82
CA LEU A 180 4.50 13.10 6.92
C LEU A 180 6.00 13.29 6.66
N THR A 181 6.50 12.88 5.49
CA THR A 181 7.91 13.08 5.10
C THR A 181 8.32 14.55 5.21
N ASN A 182 7.48 15.49 4.74
CA ASN A 182 7.75 16.92 4.89
C ASN A 182 7.84 17.37 6.36
N VAL A 183 6.96 16.88 7.23
CA VAL A 183 6.99 17.18 8.67
C VAL A 183 8.27 16.66 9.32
N GLU A 184 8.72 15.45 8.97
CA GLU A 184 9.96 14.88 9.51
C GLU A 184 11.22 15.63 9.06
N ILE A 185 11.28 16.03 7.79
CA ILE A 185 12.37 16.86 7.26
C ILE A 185 12.37 18.23 7.94
N GLN A 186 11.20 18.82 8.19
CA GLN A 186 11.09 20.08 8.92
C GLN A 186 11.53 19.93 10.39
N GLU A 187 11.19 18.83 11.05
CA GLU A 187 11.66 18.51 12.41
C GLU A 187 13.20 18.42 12.44
N LEU A 188 13.80 17.67 11.51
CA LEU A 188 15.25 17.52 11.38
C LEU A 188 15.93 18.88 11.11
N SER A 189 15.36 19.69 10.21
CA SER A 189 15.83 21.06 9.92
C SER A 189 15.81 21.95 11.17
N ASN A 190 14.73 21.88 11.95
CA ASN A 190 14.60 22.64 13.20
C ASN A 190 15.66 22.22 14.23
N LYS A 191 15.91 20.91 14.39
CA LYS A 191 16.96 20.40 15.30
C LYS A 191 18.35 20.83 14.86
N VAL A 192 18.64 20.84 13.56
CA VAL A 192 19.90 21.38 13.01
C VAL A 192 20.05 22.87 13.31
N ALA A 193 19.02 23.68 13.07
CA ALA A 193 19.06 25.12 13.32
C ALA A 193 19.24 25.45 14.82
N GLN A 194 18.60 24.68 15.70
CA GLN A 194 18.68 24.85 17.17
C GLN A 194 19.89 24.15 17.81
N LYS A 195 20.61 23.31 17.06
CA LYS A 195 21.70 22.44 17.55
C LYS A 195 21.27 21.45 18.64
N THR A 196 20.03 20.94 18.54
CA THR A 196 19.39 20.05 19.53
C THR A 196 19.33 18.57 19.11
N TYR A 197 20.04 18.19 18.05
CA TYR A 197 20.02 16.84 17.48
C TYR A 197 20.74 15.77 18.31
N THR A 198 20.18 14.56 18.32
CA THR A 198 20.74 13.37 18.97
C THR A 198 21.40 12.44 17.93
N ASP A 199 21.87 11.27 18.37
CA ASP A 199 22.34 10.23 17.44
C ASP A 199 21.16 9.50 16.78
N GLU A 200 19.97 9.51 17.40
CA GLU A 200 18.71 8.97 16.84
C GLU A 200 18.25 9.77 15.61
N ASP A 201 18.56 11.08 15.56
CA ASP A 201 18.28 11.93 14.39
C ASP A 201 19.12 11.56 13.15
N ILE A 202 20.27 10.91 13.35
CA ILE A 202 21.07 10.35 12.25
C ILE A 202 20.33 9.16 11.64
N GLU A 203 19.94 8.19 12.47
CA GLU A 203 19.18 7.01 12.05
C GLU A 203 17.84 7.41 11.41
N ARG A 204 17.13 8.39 11.97
CA ARG A 204 15.88 8.90 11.39
C ARG A 204 16.12 9.58 10.05
N GLY A 205 17.15 10.41 9.90
CA GLY A 205 17.49 11.02 8.60
C GLY A 205 17.86 9.98 7.53
N LEU A 206 18.58 8.92 7.91
CA LEU A 206 18.89 7.80 7.01
C LEU A 206 17.62 7.00 6.64
N GLN A 207 16.69 6.82 7.58
CA GLN A 207 15.41 6.16 7.31
C GLN A 207 14.53 6.98 6.36
N ILE A 208 14.43 8.30 6.56
CA ILE A 208 13.72 9.22 5.65
C ILE A 208 14.26 9.08 4.22
N ILE A 209 15.59 9.01 4.03
CA ILE A 209 16.17 8.81 2.69
C ILE A 209 15.73 7.47 2.10
N LYS A 210 15.80 6.37 2.86
CA LYS A 210 15.37 5.04 2.41
C LYS A 210 13.88 5.00 2.04
N ASP A 211 13.02 5.68 2.78
CA ASP A 211 11.58 5.72 2.51
C ASP A 211 11.25 6.54 1.25
N ILE A 212 11.99 7.64 1.03
CA ILE A 212 11.91 8.43 -0.20
C ILE A 212 12.41 7.62 -1.41
N GLU A 213 13.57 6.94 -1.31
CA GLU A 213 14.06 6.06 -2.38
C GLU A 213 13.11 4.88 -2.65
N SER A 214 12.56 4.25 -1.60
CA SER A 214 11.67 3.07 -1.72
C SER A 214 10.30 3.40 -2.30
N SER A 215 9.73 4.57 -1.97
CA SER A 215 8.48 5.04 -2.56
C SER A 215 8.65 5.55 -3.99
N ASN A 216 9.89 5.90 -4.39
CA ASN A 216 10.20 6.61 -5.65
C ASN A 216 9.38 7.91 -5.81
N THR A 217 8.96 8.52 -4.70
CA THR A 217 8.29 9.82 -4.65
C THR A 217 9.21 10.85 -4.03
N ASN A 218 9.01 12.14 -4.30
CA ASN A 218 9.73 13.24 -3.61
C ASN A 218 11.27 13.18 -3.62
N LEU A 219 11.91 12.49 -4.57
CA LEU A 219 13.38 12.32 -4.66
C LEU A 219 14.18 13.63 -4.55
N PHE A 220 13.60 14.76 -4.97
CA PHE A 220 14.18 16.10 -4.82
C PHE A 220 14.48 16.51 -3.36
N GLN A 221 13.91 15.81 -2.38
CA GLN A 221 14.12 16.05 -0.95
C GLN A 221 15.38 15.37 -0.40
N ILE A 222 15.91 14.33 -1.07
CA ILE A 222 17.09 13.59 -0.58
C ILE A 222 18.32 14.52 -0.37
N PRO A 223 18.68 15.45 -1.30
CA PRO A 223 19.73 16.43 -1.07
C PRO A 223 19.49 17.38 0.11
N ILE A 224 18.22 17.61 0.51
CA ILE A 224 17.88 18.42 1.68
C ILE A 224 18.17 17.61 2.95
N VAL A 225 17.78 16.34 3.00
CA VAL A 225 18.05 15.45 4.15
C VAL A 225 19.55 15.22 4.33
N ILE A 226 20.28 14.94 3.24
CA ILE A 226 21.75 14.80 3.25
C ILE A 226 22.42 16.08 3.74
N SER A 227 21.93 17.26 3.32
CA SER A 227 22.41 18.54 3.83
C SER A 227 22.28 18.64 5.35
N HIS A 228 21.14 18.27 5.93
CA HIS A 228 20.95 18.26 7.38
C HIS A 228 21.82 17.21 8.08
N LEU A 229 21.83 15.97 7.60
CA LEU A 229 22.68 14.90 8.11
C LEU A 229 24.17 15.28 8.09
N SER A 230 24.65 15.95 7.04
CA SER A 230 26.07 16.35 6.95
C SER A 230 26.50 17.27 8.09
N VAL A 231 25.62 18.19 8.51
CA VAL A 231 25.87 19.10 9.64
C VAL A 231 25.84 18.34 10.97
N ILE A 232 24.92 17.39 11.12
CA ILE A 232 24.82 16.54 12.33
C ILE A 232 26.09 15.69 12.46
N LEU A 233 26.46 14.95 11.40
CA LEU A 233 27.60 14.04 11.38
C LEU A 233 28.92 14.77 11.65
N TYR A 234 29.15 15.92 11.00
CA TYR A 234 30.32 16.76 11.23
C TYR A 234 30.40 17.24 12.69
N ASN A 235 29.33 17.82 13.22
CA ASN A 235 29.32 18.33 14.60
C ASN A 235 29.39 17.21 15.66
N LYS A 236 28.95 15.98 15.31
CA LYS A 236 29.06 14.77 16.14
C LYS A 236 30.39 14.02 15.97
N ARG A 237 31.29 14.50 15.10
CA ARG A 237 32.60 13.88 14.80
C ARG A 237 32.44 12.44 14.29
N ARG A 238 31.45 12.23 13.43
CA ARG A 238 31.13 10.97 12.75
C ARG A 238 31.77 10.96 11.35
N ASP A 239 33.05 11.25 11.31
CA ASP A 239 33.75 11.69 10.10
C ASP A 239 33.69 10.65 8.96
N SER A 240 33.91 9.37 9.27
CA SER A 240 33.79 8.28 8.28
C SER A 240 32.39 8.20 7.68
N GLN A 241 31.34 8.27 8.52
CA GLN A 241 29.94 8.22 8.07
C GLN A 241 29.59 9.41 7.17
N LEU A 242 30.16 10.59 7.41
CA LEU A 242 29.99 11.74 6.52
C LEU A 242 30.66 11.49 5.15
N ILE A 243 31.90 11.01 5.12
CA ILE A 243 32.58 10.71 3.85
C ILE A 243 31.87 9.59 3.07
N GLU A 244 31.36 8.57 3.76
CA GLU A 244 30.52 7.51 3.17
C GLU A 244 29.22 8.08 2.58
N LEU A 245 28.49 8.91 3.34
CA LEU A 245 27.26 9.58 2.90
C LEU A 245 27.50 10.46 1.65
N ILE A 246 28.62 11.17 1.57
CA ILE A 246 28.97 11.95 0.38
C ILE A 246 29.24 11.03 -0.81
N SER A 247 30.09 10.00 -0.64
CA SER A 247 30.49 9.09 -1.73
C SER A 247 29.34 8.26 -2.30
N GLU A 248 28.36 7.89 -1.47
CA GLU A 248 27.17 7.15 -1.91
C GLU A 248 26.23 8.04 -2.75
N TYR A 249 25.95 9.26 -2.29
CA TYR A 249 24.89 10.09 -2.86
C TYR A 249 25.37 11.11 -3.89
N GLU A 250 26.66 11.51 -3.93
CA GLU A 250 27.17 12.48 -4.92
C GLU A 250 27.07 11.97 -6.39
N LYS A 251 26.99 10.65 -6.56
CA LYS A 251 26.81 9.99 -7.87
C LYS A 251 25.35 9.89 -8.29
N LYS A 252 24.41 9.99 -7.34
CA LYS A 252 22.96 9.85 -7.55
C LYS A 252 22.26 11.22 -7.66
N TYR A 253 22.71 12.21 -6.89
CA TYR A 253 22.02 13.50 -6.74
C TYR A 253 23.00 14.68 -6.66
N THR A 254 22.55 15.86 -7.11
CA THR A 254 23.26 17.12 -6.88
C THR A 254 23.19 17.51 -5.40
N LEU A 255 24.27 17.30 -4.66
CA LEU A 255 24.36 17.67 -3.25
C LEU A 255 24.59 19.18 -3.09
N LYS A 256 24.16 19.75 -1.96
CA LYS A 256 24.33 21.18 -1.66
C LYS A 256 25.78 21.51 -1.26
N GLY A 257 26.24 22.73 -1.56
CA GLY A 257 27.62 23.16 -1.29
C GLY A 257 28.10 22.95 0.16
N ASN A 258 27.20 23.11 1.15
CA ASN A 258 27.52 22.89 2.57
C ASN A 258 27.89 21.44 2.91
N VAL A 259 27.36 20.45 2.17
CA VAL A 259 27.71 19.04 2.35
C VAL A 259 29.19 18.82 2.05
N TYR A 260 29.66 19.34 0.92
CA TYR A 260 31.06 19.24 0.54
C TYR A 260 31.98 20.08 1.44
N VAL A 261 31.55 21.26 1.92
CA VAL A 261 32.31 22.01 2.94
C VAL A 261 32.54 21.18 4.20
N ASN A 262 31.51 20.49 4.72
CA ASN A 262 31.67 19.64 5.90
C ASN A 262 32.68 18.50 5.67
N GLY A 263 32.71 17.90 4.46
CA GLY A 263 33.76 16.94 4.07
C GLY A 263 35.15 17.58 3.95
N ALA A 264 35.25 18.78 3.38
CA ALA A 264 36.49 19.54 3.27
C ALA A 264 37.10 19.87 4.64
N LEU A 265 36.28 20.18 5.64
CA LEU A 265 36.72 20.52 6.99
C LEU A 265 37.35 19.33 7.72
N ILE A 266 36.84 18.11 7.54
CA ILE A 266 37.45 16.87 8.06
C ILE A 266 38.85 16.67 7.45
N ALA A 267 38.94 16.84 6.12
CA ALA A 267 40.21 16.70 5.40
C ALA A 267 41.20 17.81 5.79
N LEU A 268 40.74 19.05 5.94
CA LEU A 268 41.52 20.18 6.44
C LEU A 268 42.05 19.93 7.86
N GLU A 269 41.23 19.45 8.79
CA GLU A 269 41.70 19.16 10.15
C GLU A 269 42.81 18.10 10.16
N THR A 270 42.70 17.08 9.30
CA THR A 270 43.75 16.07 9.15
C THR A 270 45.03 16.67 8.56
N PHE A 271 44.93 17.50 7.52
CA PHE A 271 46.08 18.23 6.94
C PHE A 271 46.69 19.23 7.93
N HIS A 272 45.86 19.88 8.74
CA HIS A 272 46.29 20.80 9.78
C HIS A 272 47.11 20.07 10.83
N ASN A 273 46.60 18.96 11.38
CA ASN A 273 47.24 18.26 12.49
C ASN A 273 48.47 17.44 12.06
N TYR A 274 48.54 16.99 10.80
CA TYR A 274 49.61 16.13 10.29
C TYR A 274 50.27 16.71 9.03
N ALA A 275 51.45 17.31 9.19
CA ALA A 275 52.18 17.97 8.09
C ALA A 275 52.57 17.03 6.92
N SER A 276 52.59 15.71 7.13
CA SER A 276 52.79 14.69 6.10
C SER A 276 51.56 14.42 5.24
N SER A 277 50.35 14.79 5.69
CA SER A 277 49.07 14.50 5.03
C SER A 277 48.76 15.48 3.90
N ARG A 278 49.68 15.63 2.95
CA ARG A 278 49.51 16.44 1.73
C ARG A 278 48.34 15.98 0.87
N ASP A 279 48.02 14.69 0.88
CA ASP A 279 46.84 14.13 0.22
C ASP A 279 45.53 14.74 0.76
N LYS A 280 45.46 15.00 2.07
CA LYS A 280 44.26 15.53 2.72
C LYS A 280 44.01 17.00 2.38
N ARG A 281 45.06 17.78 2.10
CA ARG A 281 44.94 19.12 1.52
C ARG A 281 44.23 19.07 0.17
N ASP A 282 44.65 18.17 -0.71
CA ASP A 282 44.15 18.11 -2.08
C ASP A 282 42.71 17.56 -2.12
N ILE A 283 42.37 16.61 -1.23
CA ILE A 283 40.98 16.18 -0.98
C ILE A 283 40.11 17.34 -0.43
N ALA A 284 40.64 18.15 0.50
CA ALA A 284 39.91 19.31 0.99
C ALA A 284 39.62 20.31 -0.14
N LEU A 285 40.59 20.60 -1.00
CA LEU A 285 40.40 21.45 -2.17
C LEU A 285 39.40 20.84 -3.17
N GLU A 286 39.46 19.54 -3.46
CA GLU A 286 38.47 18.87 -4.35
C GLU A 286 37.04 19.06 -3.85
N PHE A 287 36.80 18.87 -2.54
CA PHE A 287 35.49 19.12 -1.95
C PHE A 287 35.09 20.60 -2.03
N LEU A 288 36.03 21.54 -1.90
CA LEU A 288 35.73 22.97 -2.02
C LEU A 288 35.41 23.36 -3.47
N GLU A 289 36.06 22.76 -4.47
CA GLU A 289 35.65 22.93 -5.88
C GLU A 289 34.26 22.33 -6.14
N LYS A 290 33.97 21.12 -5.65
CA LYS A 290 32.61 20.52 -5.72
C LYS A 290 31.57 21.43 -5.04
N SER A 291 31.94 22.07 -3.93
CA SER A 291 31.09 23.02 -3.23
C SER A 291 30.77 24.27 -4.06
N LEU A 292 31.78 24.86 -4.70
CA LEU A 292 31.64 26.05 -5.54
C LEU A 292 30.90 25.75 -6.86
N LEU A 293 31.06 24.54 -7.42
CA LEU A 293 30.26 24.05 -8.55
C LEU A 293 28.77 23.86 -8.17
N ALA A 294 28.50 23.41 -6.95
CA ALA A 294 27.13 23.26 -6.44
C ALA A 294 26.50 24.57 -5.96
N THR A 295 27.31 25.57 -5.60
CA THR A 295 26.84 26.88 -5.11
C THR A 295 27.90 27.94 -5.44
N GLU A 296 27.71 28.61 -6.58
CA GLU A 296 28.63 29.63 -7.09
C GLU A 296 28.81 30.77 -6.05
N GLY A 297 30.07 31.13 -5.80
CA GLY A 297 30.41 32.20 -4.86
C GLY A 297 30.16 31.88 -3.38
N TYR A 298 29.94 30.61 -3.00
CA TYR A 298 29.68 30.23 -1.61
C TYR A 298 30.84 30.62 -0.67
N GLY A 299 30.65 31.67 0.14
CA GLY A 299 31.75 32.35 0.83
C GLY A 299 32.38 31.51 1.94
N ILE A 300 31.65 30.54 2.48
CA ILE A 300 32.21 29.57 3.44
C ILE A 300 33.26 28.68 2.76
N ALA A 301 33.01 28.21 1.53
CA ALA A 301 34.01 27.43 0.79
C ALA A 301 35.23 28.28 0.44
N LEU A 302 35.02 29.54 0.05
CA LEU A 302 36.11 30.49 -0.25
C LEU A 302 36.99 30.77 0.97
N ALA A 303 36.41 30.95 2.17
CA ALA A 303 37.18 31.09 3.42
C ALA A 303 38.10 29.88 3.69
N VAL A 304 37.56 28.66 3.58
CA VAL A 304 38.34 27.43 3.84
C VAL A 304 39.48 27.28 2.81
N LYS A 305 39.28 27.70 1.56
CA LYS A 305 40.39 27.77 0.56
C LYS A 305 41.45 28.80 0.96
N LEU A 306 41.07 29.98 1.44
CA LEU A 306 42.02 31.00 1.94
C LEU A 306 42.85 30.46 3.12
N GLU A 307 42.22 29.75 4.07
CA GLU A 307 42.90 29.11 5.19
C GLU A 307 43.90 28.04 4.72
N ILE A 308 43.53 27.18 3.77
CA ILE A 308 44.45 26.20 3.16
C ILE A 308 45.68 26.89 2.56
N TYR A 309 45.49 28.01 1.84
CA TYR A 309 46.62 28.74 1.27
C TYR A 309 47.47 29.46 2.31
N MET A 310 46.89 29.94 3.42
CA MET A 310 47.69 30.48 4.53
C MET A 310 48.49 29.38 5.25
N ILE A 311 47.92 28.17 5.40
CA ILE A 311 48.65 26.99 5.89
C ILE A 311 49.81 26.65 4.94
N ASP A 312 49.59 26.61 3.63
CA ASP A 312 50.65 26.42 2.63
C ASP A 312 51.73 27.49 2.73
N HIS A 313 51.35 28.76 2.82
CA HIS A 313 52.27 29.90 2.88
C HIS A 313 53.20 29.81 4.11
N ILE A 314 52.64 29.57 5.30
CA ILE A 314 53.41 29.44 6.54
C ILE A 314 54.30 28.19 6.51
N ARG A 315 53.81 27.06 5.98
CA ARG A 315 54.56 25.79 5.92
C ARG A 315 55.52 25.68 4.74
N ALA A 316 55.53 26.63 3.82
CA ALA A 316 56.38 26.60 2.64
C ALA A 316 57.88 26.66 3.01
N ILE A 317 58.65 25.70 2.50
CA ILE A 317 60.11 25.62 2.69
C ILE A 317 60.84 26.62 1.77
N ASN A 318 60.22 26.99 0.64
CA ASN A 318 60.82 27.89 -0.35
C ASN A 318 59.84 29.00 -0.78
N ASP A 319 60.40 30.09 -1.31
CA ASP A 319 59.64 31.30 -1.62
C ASP A 319 58.77 31.15 -2.89
N ALA A 320 59.08 30.18 -3.76
CA ALA A 320 58.21 29.85 -4.89
C ALA A 320 56.83 29.38 -4.40
N LYS A 321 56.78 28.46 -3.44
CA LYS A 321 55.53 27.98 -2.82
C LYS A 321 54.84 29.06 -1.98
N ARG A 322 55.59 29.95 -1.31
CA ARG A 322 54.99 31.12 -0.62
C ARG A 322 54.27 32.04 -1.59
N LYS A 323 54.88 32.33 -2.75
CA LYS A 323 54.32 33.19 -3.80
C LYS A 323 53.12 32.54 -4.49
N GLU A 324 53.18 31.25 -4.76
CA GLU A 324 52.05 30.48 -5.30
C GLU A 324 50.83 30.57 -4.36
N ALA A 325 51.01 30.32 -3.07
CA ALA A 325 49.94 30.42 -2.08
C ALA A 325 49.36 31.84 -1.97
N ILE A 326 50.20 32.88 -2.04
CA ILE A 326 49.76 34.29 -2.08
C ILE A 326 48.92 34.56 -3.34
N LEU A 327 49.38 34.13 -4.51
CA LEU A 327 48.68 34.36 -5.79
C LEU A 327 47.30 33.69 -5.82
N GLN A 328 47.20 32.46 -5.30
CA GLN A 328 45.93 31.73 -5.22
C GLN A 328 44.96 32.39 -4.22
N ALA A 329 45.45 32.87 -3.07
CA ALA A 329 44.63 33.62 -2.12
C ALA A 329 44.20 34.98 -2.68
N GLU A 330 45.07 35.67 -3.41
CA GLU A 330 44.77 36.95 -4.07
C GLU A 330 43.66 36.81 -5.12
N GLY A 331 43.64 35.74 -5.91
CA GLY A 331 42.56 35.43 -6.84
C GLY A 331 41.21 35.29 -6.14
N ILE A 332 41.14 34.47 -5.08
CA ILE A 332 39.90 34.30 -4.31
C ILE A 332 39.42 35.62 -3.69
N ILE A 333 40.32 36.42 -3.11
CA ILE A 333 39.96 37.73 -2.55
C ILE A 333 39.43 38.66 -3.65
N HIS A 334 40.01 38.63 -4.84
CA HIS A 334 39.50 39.39 -5.99
C HIS A 334 38.09 38.96 -6.38
N ASP A 335 37.81 37.66 -6.49
CA ASP A 335 36.49 37.13 -6.85
C ASP A 335 35.41 37.52 -5.81
N ILE A 336 35.74 37.47 -4.51
CA ILE A 336 34.85 37.94 -3.43
C ILE A 336 34.57 39.44 -3.55
N LEU A 337 35.60 40.25 -3.78
CA LEU A 337 35.48 41.71 -3.83
C LEU A 337 34.86 42.23 -5.13
N THR A 338 34.90 41.46 -6.22
CA THR A 338 34.27 41.81 -7.51
C THR A 338 32.88 41.21 -7.70
N SER A 339 32.45 40.29 -6.83
CA SER A 339 31.10 39.73 -6.86
C SER A 339 30.01 40.81 -6.90
N GLY A 340 28.93 40.55 -7.65
CA GLY A 340 27.73 41.39 -7.67
C GLY A 340 26.87 41.31 -6.39
N SER A 341 27.21 40.41 -5.46
CA SER A 341 26.49 40.21 -4.19
C SER A 341 27.44 40.37 -2.99
N GLU A 342 26.93 40.88 -1.88
CA GLU A 342 27.65 40.97 -0.61
C GLU A 342 27.64 39.66 0.19
N LEU A 343 26.82 38.68 -0.20
CA LEU A 343 26.71 37.37 0.47
C LEU A 343 28.05 36.61 0.58
N PRO A 344 28.88 36.50 -0.48
CA PRO A 344 30.18 35.81 -0.39
C PRO A 344 31.09 36.45 0.66
N ALA A 345 31.17 37.79 0.67
CA ALA A 345 31.97 38.52 1.66
C ALA A 345 31.46 38.31 3.09
N TYR A 346 30.14 38.33 3.29
CA TYR A 346 29.52 38.01 4.59
C TYR A 346 29.85 36.59 5.05
N GLU A 347 29.65 35.59 4.20
CA GLU A 347 29.90 34.19 4.54
C GLU A 347 31.38 33.90 4.80
N THR A 348 32.28 34.51 4.01
CA THR A 348 33.73 34.39 4.21
C THR A 348 34.15 35.01 5.55
N ILE A 349 33.74 36.25 5.85
CA ILE A 349 34.06 36.91 7.12
C ILE A 349 33.43 36.16 8.31
N ASN A 350 32.20 35.66 8.17
CA ASN A 350 31.54 34.85 9.19
C ASN A 350 32.33 33.56 9.51
N ARG A 351 32.84 32.88 8.47
CA ARG A 351 33.65 31.67 8.65
C ARG A 351 34.99 32.00 9.31
N LEU A 352 35.75 32.95 8.78
CA LEU A 352 37.02 33.39 9.35
C LEU A 352 36.88 33.86 10.82
N ALA A 353 35.76 34.50 11.19
CA ALA A 353 35.47 34.90 12.57
C ALA A 353 35.08 33.75 13.51
N ILE A 354 34.80 32.55 12.98
CA ILE A 354 34.65 31.30 13.74
C ILE A 354 36.02 30.66 13.94
N ASP A 355 36.84 30.57 12.90
CA ASP A 355 38.16 29.92 12.96
C ASP A 355 39.19 30.77 13.70
N PHE A 356 39.11 32.10 13.63
CA PHE A 356 39.93 33.00 14.44
C PHE A 356 39.77 32.75 15.96
N LYS A 357 38.59 32.31 16.40
CA LYS A 357 38.30 31.93 17.80
C LYS A 357 38.84 30.55 18.18
N GLN A 358 39.27 29.73 17.21
CA GLN A 358 39.92 28.45 17.43
C GLN A 358 41.43 28.67 17.46
N SER A 359 42.06 28.42 18.61
CA SER A 359 43.50 28.70 18.81
C SER A 359 44.44 27.98 17.83
N SER A 360 44.00 26.88 17.22
CA SER A 360 44.72 26.16 16.17
C SER A 360 44.70 26.87 14.81
N TYR A 361 43.75 27.77 14.56
CA TYR A 361 43.56 28.45 13.26
C TYR A 361 43.80 29.97 13.30
N THR A 362 43.77 30.60 14.49
CA THR A 362 44.01 32.04 14.70
C THR A 362 45.21 32.59 13.91
N ASN A 363 46.33 31.86 13.89
CA ASN A 363 47.56 32.27 13.21
C ASN A 363 47.44 32.35 11.68
N TYR A 364 46.63 31.50 11.05
CA TYR A 364 46.42 31.54 9.59
C TYR A 364 45.49 32.70 9.20
N VAL A 365 44.45 32.97 10.00
CA VAL A 365 43.57 34.13 9.79
C VAL A 365 44.33 35.45 10.02
N ASP A 366 45.15 35.53 11.08
CA ASP A 366 46.06 36.66 11.27
C ASP A 366 47.03 36.84 10.10
N GLN A 367 47.60 35.75 9.56
CA GLN A 367 48.50 35.83 8.40
C GLN A 367 47.77 36.32 7.14
N LEU A 368 46.51 35.92 6.93
CA LEU A 368 45.67 36.44 5.85
C LEU A 368 45.51 37.97 5.96
N TYR A 369 45.17 38.46 7.16
CA TYR A 369 44.99 39.89 7.40
C TYR A 369 46.30 40.68 7.27
N ILE A 370 47.44 40.14 7.72
CA ILE A 370 48.76 40.77 7.54
C ILE A 370 49.13 40.93 6.06
N LEU A 371 48.86 39.90 5.23
CA LEU A 371 49.23 39.91 3.81
C LEU A 371 48.29 40.73 2.94
N PHE A 372 47.03 40.89 3.34
CA PHE A 372 45.98 41.47 2.50
C PHE A 372 45.10 42.51 3.23
N SER A 373 45.63 43.22 4.23
CA SER A 373 44.89 44.09 5.16
C SER A 373 43.84 44.98 4.48
N GLU A 374 44.24 45.78 3.49
CA GLU A 374 43.33 46.68 2.75
C GLU A 374 42.18 45.93 2.09
N LYS A 375 42.45 44.76 1.50
CA LYS A 375 41.43 43.93 0.84
C LYS A 375 40.52 43.23 1.86
N MET A 376 41.06 42.84 3.01
CA MET A 376 40.30 42.26 4.12
C MET A 376 39.38 43.31 4.75
N ASP A 377 39.81 44.56 4.87
CA ASP A 377 38.96 45.67 5.32
C ASP A 377 37.84 45.97 4.31
N GLN A 378 38.13 45.97 3.01
CA GLN A 378 37.10 46.06 1.96
C GLN A 378 36.09 44.91 2.04
N MET A 379 36.56 43.68 2.32
CA MET A 379 35.70 42.51 2.49
C MET A 379 34.82 42.63 3.74
N LEU A 380 35.38 43.12 4.86
CA LEU A 380 34.66 43.40 6.10
C LEU A 380 33.59 44.49 5.91
N VAL A 381 33.88 45.54 5.13
CA VAL A 381 32.88 46.57 4.77
C VAL A 381 31.72 45.96 3.98
N ARG A 382 32.01 45.10 2.98
CA ARG A 382 30.96 44.39 2.21
C ARG A 382 30.14 43.45 3.09
N ALA A 383 30.78 42.66 3.96
CA ALA A 383 30.12 41.78 4.93
C ALA A 383 29.20 42.58 5.87
N ASN A 384 29.64 43.72 6.38
CA ASN A 384 28.86 44.56 7.27
C ASN A 384 27.71 45.29 6.56
N LYS A 385 27.81 45.57 5.26
CA LYS A 385 26.67 46.00 4.44
C LYS A 385 25.59 44.92 4.40
N TYR A 386 25.96 43.67 4.08
CA TYR A 386 25.01 42.55 4.11
C TYR A 386 24.35 42.39 5.49
N CYS A 387 25.12 42.47 6.58
CA CYS A 387 24.59 42.41 7.94
C CYS A 387 23.55 43.51 8.20
N LYS A 388 23.83 44.75 7.78
CA LYS A 388 22.90 45.88 7.93
C LYS A 388 21.59 45.63 7.18
N ASP A 389 21.67 45.19 5.93
CA ASP A 389 20.51 44.98 5.07
C ASP A 389 19.61 43.83 5.57
N HIS A 390 20.21 42.81 6.23
CA HIS A 390 19.52 41.66 6.79
C HIS A 390 19.26 41.74 8.31
N LYS A 391 19.58 42.87 8.97
CA LYS A 391 19.44 43.09 10.43
C LYS A 391 20.24 42.10 11.30
N ILE A 392 21.39 41.65 10.82
CA ILE A 392 22.34 40.78 11.52
C ILE A 392 23.37 41.66 12.27
N LYS A 393 23.96 41.15 13.36
CA LYS A 393 25.07 41.83 14.06
C LYS A 393 26.27 42.02 13.09
N PRO A 394 26.82 43.23 12.93
CA PRO A 394 28.05 43.42 12.18
C PRO A 394 29.27 42.85 12.92
N TYR A 395 30.34 42.58 12.16
CA TYR A 395 31.64 42.13 12.62
C TYR A 395 32.60 43.32 12.82
N SER A 396 33.49 43.18 13.79
CA SER A 396 34.60 44.10 14.06
C SER A 396 35.93 43.51 13.59
N VAL A 397 36.95 44.36 13.34
CA VAL A 397 38.30 43.91 12.94
C VAL A 397 38.90 42.96 13.99
N SER A 398 38.66 43.21 15.27
CA SER A 398 39.08 42.35 16.39
C SER A 398 38.38 40.99 16.46
N GLU A 399 37.35 40.73 15.64
CA GLU A 399 36.74 39.41 15.48
C GLU A 399 37.42 38.57 14.38
N ILE A 400 38.36 39.14 13.62
CA ILE A 400 39.10 38.48 12.53
C ILE A 400 40.64 38.67 12.57
N THR A 401 41.18 39.52 13.44
CA THR A 401 42.64 39.61 13.66
C THR A 401 43.01 40.11 15.07
N THR A 402 44.17 39.68 15.58
CA THR A 402 44.82 40.25 16.76
C THR A 402 45.64 41.50 16.46
N LYS A 403 45.86 41.83 15.17
CA LYS A 403 46.86 42.81 14.71
C LYS A 403 46.27 44.11 14.14
N SER A 404 45.11 44.54 14.64
CA SER A 404 44.63 45.91 14.39
C SER A 404 45.67 46.91 14.90
N THR A 405 46.23 47.71 14.00
CA THR A 405 47.28 48.72 14.29
C THR A 405 46.70 50.12 14.10
#